data_AF-A0A9Q0ANZ0-F1
#
_entry.id   AF-A0A9Q0ANZ0-F1
#
_cell.length_a   1.000
_cell.length_b   1.000
_cell.length_c   1.000
_cell.angle_alpha   90.00
_cell.angle_beta   90.00
_cell.angle_gamma   90.00
#
_symmetry.space_group_name_H-M   'P 1'
#
loop_
_entity.id
_entity.type
_entity.pdbx_description
1 polymer ?
#
loop_
_entity_poly.entity_id
_entity_poly.type
_entity_poly.pdbx_seq_one_letter_code
_entity_poly.pdbx_strand_id
1 'polypeptide(L)'
;MPGVVEQEPITYDINIPYKDIDDDTLSRIKYPAYMPNWDKVWFEPLPPFEFQDPALRVKDISLPELHKAGLKLSHITPKLGSVVSGIQLNELSDGAKDELAYLVSQRKVLAFEDQDLIDDGPTIQQEFMNYFGKPNYQPVSGSIKGHPGFHVIQRDGNREELTKFLEQRPTTTLWHQDVSYEIQPPGYVMLGYLQGPEVGGDTVFAATDQAYQRLSPVVQEFVDKLQAVHTSAKMINHARISGGLYRKDPVETIHPVVRVHPVTGEKCLFMNAEFVTKIVGLKEPEFKLIQDFLMQHVITGHDFQARVRWSPRSVVIFDNRSCLHTAVVDYINEDDSVKLRHLFRLAAMAEKPTPVKLT
;
A
#
# COMPACT_ATOMS: atom_id res chain seq x y z
N MET A 1 -14.27 44.56 4.72
CA MET A 1 -14.46 43.10 4.72
C MET A 1 -13.09 42.49 4.52
N PRO A 2 -12.53 41.77 5.50
CA PRO A 2 -11.25 41.10 5.31
C PRO A 2 -11.43 40.06 4.21
N GLY A 3 -10.54 40.08 3.22
CA GLY A 3 -10.56 39.14 2.11
C GLY A 3 -10.57 37.72 2.66
N VAL A 4 -11.49 36.90 2.17
CA VAL A 4 -11.43 35.46 2.38
C VAL A 4 -10.12 35.02 1.73
N VAL A 5 -9.09 34.81 2.54
CA VAL A 5 -7.88 34.12 2.11
C VAL A 5 -8.38 32.76 1.66
N GLU A 6 -8.35 32.52 0.35
CA GLU A 6 -8.70 31.23 -0.23
C GLU A 6 -7.72 30.23 0.37
N GLN A 7 -8.16 29.48 1.38
CA GLN A 7 -7.31 28.48 2.01
C GLN A 7 -6.96 27.45 0.95
N GLU A 8 -5.69 27.42 0.56
CA GLU A 8 -5.19 26.41 -0.34
C GLU A 8 -5.61 25.01 0.15
N PRO A 9 -6.17 24.16 -0.72
CA PRO A 9 -6.72 22.88 -0.30
C PRO A 9 -5.66 22.02 0.38
N ILE A 10 -5.92 21.66 1.63
CA ILE A 10 -5.06 20.74 2.38
C ILE A 10 -5.24 19.35 1.81
N THR A 11 -4.12 18.77 1.41
CA THR A 11 -4.10 17.46 0.78
C THR A 11 -4.42 16.37 1.79
N TYR A 12 -5.05 15.30 1.31
CA TYR A 12 -5.38 14.14 2.11
C TYR A 12 -4.16 13.22 2.34
N ASP A 13 -3.13 13.36 1.49
CA ASP A 13 -1.84 12.68 1.57
C ASP A 13 -0.72 13.71 1.70
N ILE A 14 0.05 13.60 2.77
CA ILE A 14 1.21 14.45 3.04
C ILE A 14 2.34 14.32 1.99
N ASN A 15 2.29 13.34 1.07
CA ASN A 15 3.23 13.26 -0.06
C ASN A 15 2.90 14.22 -1.21
N ILE A 16 1.77 14.94 -1.16
CA ILE A 16 1.31 15.81 -2.25
C ILE A 16 1.50 17.29 -1.83
N PRO A 17 1.81 18.22 -2.76
CA PRO A 17 2.24 17.95 -4.12
C PRO A 17 3.63 17.32 -4.13
N TYR A 18 3.83 16.36 -5.03
CA TYR A 18 5.18 15.89 -5.29
C TYR A 18 5.95 17.01 -6.03
N LYS A 19 7.12 17.39 -5.50
CA LYS A 19 7.95 18.46 -6.05
C LYS A 19 9.18 17.89 -6.76
N ASP A 20 9.76 18.69 -7.66
CA ASP A 20 11.08 18.41 -8.20
C ASP A 20 12.12 18.50 -7.07
N ILE A 21 13.17 17.71 -7.23
CA ILE A 21 14.21 17.52 -6.23
C ILE A 21 15.33 18.55 -6.47
N ASP A 22 15.77 19.22 -5.42
CA ASP A 22 16.85 20.23 -5.52
C ASP A 22 18.24 19.61 -5.70
N ASP A 23 19.19 20.44 -6.14
CA ASP A 23 20.57 20.02 -6.41
C ASP A 23 21.28 19.47 -5.16
N ASP A 24 20.95 19.98 -3.97
CA ASP A 24 21.49 19.48 -2.71
C ASP A 24 21.07 18.03 -2.52
N THR A 25 19.77 17.74 -2.55
CA THR A 25 19.21 16.41 -2.41
C THR A 25 19.78 15.45 -3.46
N LEU A 26 19.86 15.87 -4.73
CA LEU A 26 20.45 15.07 -5.81
C LEU A 26 21.91 14.67 -5.51
N SER A 27 22.69 15.54 -4.87
CA SER A 27 24.09 15.25 -4.54
C SER A 27 24.28 14.17 -3.45
N ARG A 28 23.24 13.92 -2.63
CA ARG A 28 23.26 13.01 -1.46
C ARG A 28 22.46 11.72 -1.69
N ILE A 29 21.73 11.63 -2.81
CA ILE A 29 20.95 10.45 -3.17
C ILE A 29 21.85 9.32 -3.65
N LYS A 30 21.69 8.16 -3.01
CA LYS A 30 22.42 6.93 -3.34
C LYS A 30 21.93 6.28 -4.64
N TYR A 31 20.64 6.45 -4.98
CA TYR A 31 19.97 5.80 -6.11
C TYR A 31 19.35 6.82 -7.08
N PRO A 32 20.15 7.59 -7.84
CA PRO A 32 19.64 8.67 -8.70
C PRO A 32 18.75 8.18 -9.85
N ALA A 33 18.91 6.91 -10.28
CA ALA A 33 18.02 6.30 -11.27
C ALA A 33 16.57 6.14 -10.78
N TYR A 34 16.34 6.20 -9.47
CA TYR A 34 15.03 6.05 -8.82
C TYR A 34 14.37 7.40 -8.53
N MET A 35 14.89 8.49 -9.09
CA MET A 35 14.26 9.80 -9.00
C MET A 35 12.95 9.83 -9.78
N PRO A 36 11.92 10.51 -9.24
CA PRO A 36 10.64 10.60 -9.89
C PRO A 36 10.79 11.35 -11.22
N ASN A 37 10.26 10.75 -12.26
CA ASN A 37 10.10 11.36 -13.58
C ASN A 37 8.62 11.67 -13.80
N TRP A 38 8.34 12.90 -14.26
CA TRP A 38 7.00 13.48 -14.37
C TRP A 38 6.44 13.46 -15.80
N ASP A 39 6.89 12.53 -16.63
CA ASP A 39 6.43 12.42 -18.02
C ASP A 39 4.91 12.34 -18.11
N LYS A 40 4.35 13.16 -19.01
CA LYS A 40 2.92 13.21 -19.32
C LYS A 40 2.51 12.03 -20.20
N VAL A 41 2.57 10.84 -19.63
CA VAL A 41 2.03 9.61 -20.23
C VAL A 41 0.60 9.42 -19.75
N TRP A 42 -0.34 9.15 -20.65
CA TRP A 42 -1.72 8.82 -20.27
C TRP A 42 -1.88 7.30 -20.18
N PHE A 43 -2.58 6.82 -19.14
CA PHE A 43 -2.92 5.42 -18.96
C PHE A 43 -4.44 5.24 -19.04
N GLU A 44 -4.87 4.41 -19.98
CA GLU A 44 -6.27 4.01 -20.06
C GLU A 44 -6.68 3.17 -18.84
N PRO A 45 -7.96 3.22 -18.43
CA PRO A 45 -8.50 2.32 -17.42
C PRO A 45 -8.19 0.85 -17.78
N LEU A 46 -7.75 0.07 -16.80
CA LEU A 46 -7.45 -1.34 -17.01
C LEU A 46 -8.79 -2.11 -17.09
N PRO A 47 -9.15 -2.70 -18.26
CA PRO A 47 -10.34 -3.54 -18.33
C PRO A 47 -10.16 -4.79 -17.46
N PRO A 48 -11.27 -5.43 -17.03
CA PRO A 48 -11.20 -6.71 -16.33
C PRO A 48 -10.35 -7.73 -17.10
N PHE A 49 -9.61 -8.55 -16.36
CA PHE A 49 -8.70 -9.54 -16.92
C PHE A 49 -8.70 -10.82 -16.09
N GLU A 50 -8.38 -11.94 -16.74
CA GLU A 50 -8.19 -13.21 -16.05
C GLU A 50 -6.92 -13.14 -15.19
N PHE A 51 -7.08 -13.43 -13.90
CA PHE A 51 -5.99 -13.48 -12.95
C PHE A 51 -5.85 -14.90 -12.39
N GLN A 52 -4.65 -15.46 -12.50
CA GLN A 52 -4.30 -16.76 -11.92
C GLN A 52 -3.28 -16.55 -10.81
N ASP A 53 -3.77 -16.62 -9.57
CA ASP A 53 -2.96 -16.37 -8.39
C ASP A 53 -1.82 -17.41 -8.24
N PRO A 54 -0.54 -16.99 -8.22
CA PRO A 54 0.60 -17.89 -8.00
C PRO A 54 0.45 -18.73 -6.71
N ALA A 55 -0.13 -18.16 -5.66
CA ALA A 55 -0.32 -18.85 -4.39
C ALA A 55 -1.21 -20.09 -4.50
N LEU A 56 -2.15 -20.11 -5.46
CA LEU A 56 -3.04 -21.26 -5.69
C LEU A 56 -2.38 -22.40 -6.48
N ARG A 57 -1.16 -22.19 -6.99
CA ARG A 57 -0.38 -23.24 -7.68
C ARG A 57 0.39 -24.13 -6.70
N VAL A 58 0.57 -23.66 -5.46
CA VAL A 58 1.27 -24.39 -4.40
C VAL A 58 0.47 -25.62 -3.98
N LYS A 59 1.09 -26.79 -4.10
CA LYS A 59 0.50 -28.09 -3.73
C LYS A 59 1.05 -28.63 -2.41
N ASP A 60 2.26 -28.23 -2.05
CA ASP A 60 2.93 -28.62 -0.82
C ASP A 60 3.10 -27.40 0.10
N ILE A 61 2.29 -27.35 1.15
CA ILE A 61 2.28 -26.24 2.11
C ILE A 61 3.49 -26.25 3.06
N SER A 62 4.38 -27.24 2.96
CA SER A 62 5.65 -27.24 3.68
C SER A 62 6.70 -26.33 3.06
N LEU A 63 6.44 -25.76 1.87
CA LEU A 63 7.30 -24.79 1.17
C LEU A 63 8.70 -25.34 0.81
N PRO A 64 8.80 -26.50 0.14
CA PRO A 64 10.08 -27.14 -0.15
C PRO A 64 11.03 -26.29 -1.02
N GLU A 65 10.53 -25.53 -2.00
CA GLU A 65 11.40 -24.73 -2.87
C GLU A 65 12.00 -23.52 -2.12
N LEU A 66 11.23 -22.88 -1.24
CA LEU A 66 11.75 -21.83 -0.36
C LEU A 66 12.72 -22.39 0.68
N HIS A 67 12.44 -23.55 1.28
CA HIS A 67 13.39 -24.18 2.21
C HIS A 67 14.69 -24.58 1.52
N LYS A 68 14.62 -25.08 0.29
CA LYS A 68 15.78 -25.35 -0.54
C LYS A 68 16.58 -24.08 -0.86
N ALA A 69 15.90 -22.94 -1.04
CA ALA A 69 16.52 -21.63 -1.19
C ALA A 69 17.14 -21.09 0.10
N GLY A 70 16.85 -21.69 1.27
CA GLY A 70 17.44 -21.31 2.56
C GLY A 70 16.50 -20.54 3.49
N LEU A 71 15.18 -20.59 3.26
CA LEU A 71 14.16 -19.87 4.05
C LEU A 71 14.32 -20.03 5.56
N LYS A 72 14.39 -18.89 6.25
CA LYS A 72 14.27 -18.75 7.70
C LYS A 72 13.27 -17.65 8.03
N LEU A 73 12.42 -17.91 9.03
CA LEU A 73 11.37 -17.01 9.47
C LEU A 73 11.56 -16.60 10.92
N SER A 74 11.47 -15.30 11.18
CA SER A 74 11.26 -14.72 12.51
C SER A 74 9.93 -13.98 12.51
N HIS A 75 8.95 -14.45 13.28
CA HIS A 75 7.62 -13.85 13.28
C HIS A 75 7.61 -12.52 14.03
N ILE A 76 7.04 -11.47 13.42
CA ILE A 76 6.89 -10.15 14.06
C ILE A 76 5.78 -10.23 15.12
N THR A 77 4.65 -10.83 14.75
CA THR A 77 3.56 -11.15 15.68
C THR A 77 3.04 -12.57 15.39
N PRO A 78 2.21 -13.17 16.27
CA PRO A 78 1.75 -14.55 16.08
C PRO A 78 1.10 -14.84 14.73
N LYS A 79 0.32 -13.90 14.18
CA LYS A 79 -0.51 -14.11 12.99
C LYS A 79 -0.33 -13.08 11.86
N LEU A 80 0.52 -12.07 12.07
CA LEU A 80 0.81 -11.02 11.10
C LEU A 80 2.30 -10.72 11.09
N GLY A 81 2.91 -10.72 9.91
CA GLY A 81 4.29 -10.31 9.73
C GLY A 81 5.29 -11.42 10.00
N SER A 82 6.30 -11.51 9.15
CA SER A 82 7.55 -12.25 9.41
C SER A 82 8.72 -11.48 8.80
N VAL A 83 9.85 -11.45 9.51
CA VAL A 83 11.16 -11.13 8.92
C VAL A 83 11.69 -12.41 8.29
N VAL A 84 12.06 -12.33 7.03
CA VAL A 84 12.57 -13.43 6.21
C VAL A 84 14.06 -13.25 6.00
N SER A 85 14.82 -14.32 6.21
CA SER A 85 16.26 -14.35 5.97
C SER A 85 16.68 -15.65 5.29
N GLY A 86 17.91 -15.65 4.76
CA GLY A 86 18.50 -16.82 4.11
C GLY A 86 18.10 -17.02 2.65
N ILE A 87 17.29 -16.13 2.06
CA ILE A 87 16.93 -16.16 0.64
C ILE A 87 17.17 -14.77 0.00
N GLN A 88 17.49 -14.76 -1.28
CA GLN A 88 17.56 -13.58 -2.14
C GLN A 88 16.42 -13.61 -3.16
N LEU A 89 15.61 -12.55 -3.21
CA LEU A 89 14.39 -12.51 -4.03
C LEU A 89 14.66 -12.64 -5.54
N ASN A 90 15.78 -12.08 -6.01
CA ASN A 90 16.22 -12.14 -7.41
C ASN A 90 16.72 -13.54 -7.84
N GLU A 91 17.01 -14.44 -6.89
CA GLU A 91 17.49 -15.80 -7.16
C GLU A 91 16.38 -16.87 -7.10
N LEU A 92 15.15 -16.48 -6.75
CA LEU A 92 14.06 -17.43 -6.58
C LEU A 92 13.65 -18.06 -7.91
N SER A 93 13.53 -19.40 -7.89
CA SER A 93 12.87 -20.15 -8.95
C SER A 93 11.39 -19.77 -9.03
N ASP A 94 10.74 -20.07 -10.14
CA ASP A 94 9.30 -19.82 -10.28
C ASP A 94 8.48 -20.61 -9.24
N GLY A 95 8.86 -21.85 -8.93
CA GLY A 95 8.23 -22.62 -7.85
C GLY A 95 8.40 -21.95 -6.48
N ALA A 96 9.57 -21.39 -6.19
CA ALA A 96 9.79 -20.62 -4.97
C ALA A 96 9.00 -19.30 -4.95
N LYS A 97 8.74 -18.66 -6.10
CA LYS A 97 7.86 -17.48 -6.18
C LYS A 97 6.39 -17.82 -5.96
N ASP A 98 5.91 -18.97 -6.47
CA ASP A 98 4.57 -19.48 -6.15
C ASP A 98 4.43 -19.71 -4.63
N GLU A 99 5.42 -20.36 -4.01
CA GLU A 99 5.48 -20.56 -2.55
C GLU A 99 5.59 -19.25 -1.77
N LEU A 100 6.32 -18.26 -2.30
CA LEU A 100 6.40 -16.93 -1.72
C LEU A 100 5.04 -16.24 -1.72
N ALA A 101 4.29 -16.31 -2.81
CA ALA A 101 2.94 -15.76 -2.90
C ALA A 101 2.02 -16.40 -1.84
N TYR A 102 2.07 -17.72 -1.69
CA TYR A 102 1.33 -18.43 -0.65
C TYR A 102 1.73 -17.98 0.76
N LEU A 103 3.04 -17.92 1.04
CA LEU A 103 3.55 -17.49 2.33
C LEU A 103 3.16 -16.04 2.66
N VAL A 104 3.20 -15.14 1.67
CA VAL A 104 2.69 -13.76 1.78
C VAL A 104 1.20 -13.78 2.13
N SER A 105 0.36 -14.60 1.50
CA SER A 105 -1.06 -14.68 1.89
C SER A 105 -1.29 -15.22 3.30
N GLN A 106 -0.46 -16.16 3.78
CA GLN A 106 -0.58 -16.68 5.15
C GLN A 106 -0.11 -15.68 6.21
N ARG A 107 1.04 -15.02 5.97
CA ARG A 107 1.69 -14.10 6.93
C ARG A 107 1.31 -12.65 6.74
N LYS A 108 0.68 -12.34 5.61
CA LYS A 108 0.20 -11.04 5.11
C LYS A 108 1.29 -10.02 4.83
N VAL A 109 2.38 -10.01 5.61
CA VAL A 109 3.53 -9.13 5.42
C VAL A 109 4.79 -9.95 5.59
N LEU A 110 5.71 -9.86 4.63
CA LEU A 110 7.06 -10.41 4.71
C LEU A 110 8.06 -9.28 4.53
N ALA A 111 8.95 -9.12 5.50
CA ALA A 111 10.05 -8.16 5.45
C ALA A 111 11.36 -8.92 5.18
N PHE A 112 12.07 -8.52 4.15
CA PHE A 112 13.36 -9.07 3.73
C PHE A 112 14.41 -8.01 4.01
N GLU A 113 15.52 -8.43 4.63
CA GLU A 113 16.67 -7.56 4.85
C GLU A 113 17.76 -7.90 3.84
N ASP A 114 18.61 -6.91 3.55
CA ASP A 114 19.83 -7.08 2.76
C ASP A 114 19.60 -7.77 1.40
N GLN A 115 18.66 -7.25 0.61
CA GLN A 115 18.28 -7.84 -0.67
C GLN A 115 19.07 -7.24 -1.84
N ASP A 116 19.79 -8.09 -2.57
CA ASP A 116 20.54 -7.71 -3.78
C ASP A 116 19.62 -7.19 -4.89
N LEU A 117 18.35 -7.64 -4.89
CA LEU A 117 17.29 -7.13 -5.76
C LEU A 117 17.19 -5.59 -5.78
N ILE A 118 17.54 -4.90 -4.69
CA ILE A 118 17.54 -3.43 -4.62
C ILE A 118 18.58 -2.82 -5.57
N ASP A 119 19.76 -3.43 -5.66
CA ASP A 119 20.87 -2.92 -6.46
C ASP A 119 20.84 -3.42 -7.92
N ASP A 120 20.10 -4.50 -8.21
CA ASP A 120 19.90 -5.04 -9.58
C ASP A 120 19.14 -4.09 -10.52
N GLY A 121 18.49 -3.05 -9.97
CA GLY A 121 17.87 -2.00 -10.75
C GLY A 121 16.38 -2.23 -11.08
N PRO A 122 15.73 -1.22 -11.70
CA PRO A 122 14.28 -1.19 -11.84
C PRO A 122 13.73 -2.23 -12.83
N THR A 123 14.53 -2.67 -13.80
CA THR A 123 14.11 -3.70 -14.76
C THR A 123 13.88 -5.04 -14.07
N ILE A 124 14.85 -5.52 -13.28
CA ILE A 124 14.76 -6.80 -12.57
C ILE A 124 13.65 -6.76 -11.51
N GLN A 125 13.51 -5.66 -10.79
CA GLN A 125 12.43 -5.46 -9.81
C GLN A 125 11.03 -5.50 -10.45
N GLN A 126 10.88 -4.91 -11.64
CA GLN A 126 9.63 -4.95 -12.40
C GLN A 126 9.34 -6.37 -12.91
N GLU A 127 10.33 -7.05 -13.46
CA GLU A 127 10.20 -8.44 -13.92
C GLU A 127 9.81 -9.39 -12.77
N PHE A 128 10.43 -9.22 -11.61
CA PHE A 128 10.06 -9.95 -10.40
C PHE A 128 8.58 -9.75 -10.05
N MET A 129 8.10 -8.49 -9.99
CA MET A 129 6.71 -8.20 -9.64
C MET A 129 5.71 -8.62 -10.73
N ASN A 130 6.10 -8.63 -12.01
CA ASN A 130 5.25 -9.09 -13.10
C ASN A 130 4.89 -10.58 -12.98
N TYR A 131 5.68 -11.37 -12.24
CA TYR A 131 5.34 -12.76 -11.93
C TYR A 131 4.04 -12.88 -11.12
N PHE A 132 3.77 -11.90 -10.24
CA PHE A 132 2.64 -11.92 -9.32
C PHE A 132 1.36 -11.31 -9.90
N GLY A 133 1.44 -10.61 -11.03
CA GLY A 133 0.28 -10.00 -11.68
C GLY A 133 0.66 -8.84 -12.59
N LYS A 134 -0.35 -8.24 -13.24
CA LYS A 134 -0.14 -7.07 -14.11
C LYS A 134 0.30 -5.86 -13.28
N PRO A 135 1.20 -5.01 -13.79
CA PRO A 135 1.61 -3.82 -13.07
C PRO A 135 0.44 -2.83 -12.93
N ASN A 136 0.36 -2.20 -11.77
CA ASN A 136 -0.45 -1.01 -11.58
C ASN A 136 0.30 0.24 -12.08
N TYR A 137 -0.42 1.16 -12.72
CA TYR A 137 0.10 2.48 -13.07
C TYR A 137 -0.57 3.56 -12.21
N GLN A 138 0.25 4.32 -11.48
CA GLN A 138 -0.23 5.34 -10.56
C GLN A 138 -0.66 6.62 -11.28
N PRO A 139 -1.82 7.19 -10.91
CA PRO A 139 -2.37 8.33 -11.62
C PRO A 139 -1.60 9.62 -11.37
N VAL A 140 -1.12 9.87 -10.14
CA VAL A 140 -0.64 11.20 -9.71
C VAL A 140 0.81 11.26 -9.25
N SER A 141 1.48 10.12 -9.09
CA SER A 141 2.85 10.06 -8.58
C SER A 141 3.89 10.00 -9.70
N GLY A 142 5.11 10.38 -9.36
CA GLY A 142 6.27 10.17 -10.22
C GLY A 142 6.57 8.68 -10.38
N SER A 143 7.08 8.33 -11.55
CA SER A 143 7.55 6.99 -11.88
C SER A 143 9.01 7.02 -12.29
N ILE A 144 9.68 5.87 -12.32
CA ILE A 144 11.05 5.79 -12.85
C ILE A 144 11.01 5.91 -14.38
N LYS A 145 11.98 6.61 -14.97
CA LYS A 145 12.09 6.76 -16.42
C LYS A 145 12.20 5.39 -17.09
N GLY A 146 11.35 5.12 -18.08
CA GLY A 146 11.26 3.82 -18.75
C GLY A 146 10.48 2.74 -17.97
N HIS A 147 10.10 3.00 -16.72
CA HIS A 147 9.42 2.05 -15.84
C HIS A 147 8.17 2.68 -15.18
N PRO A 148 7.09 2.91 -15.95
CA PRO A 148 5.90 3.64 -15.49
C PRO A 148 5.13 2.96 -14.35
N GLY A 149 5.35 1.67 -14.09
CA GLY A 149 4.72 0.92 -13.00
C GLY A 149 5.25 1.27 -11.62
N PHE A 150 6.40 1.95 -11.53
CA PHE A 150 6.96 2.39 -10.26
C PHE A 150 6.20 3.58 -9.70
N HIS A 151 5.90 3.49 -8.41
CA HIS A 151 5.49 4.63 -7.59
C HIS A 151 6.67 5.03 -6.72
N VAL A 152 7.28 6.18 -7.02
CA VAL A 152 8.41 6.68 -6.23
C VAL A 152 7.89 7.40 -5.00
N ILE A 153 8.29 6.94 -3.82
CA ILE A 153 7.95 7.53 -2.53
C ILE A 153 9.22 8.17 -1.98
N GLN A 154 9.38 9.47 -2.22
CA GLN A 154 10.53 10.23 -1.76
C GLN A 154 10.06 11.39 -0.90
N ARG A 155 10.77 11.61 0.21
CA ARG A 155 10.62 12.76 1.11
C ARG A 155 11.99 13.22 1.50
N ASP A 156 12.26 14.51 1.39
CA ASP A 156 13.47 15.14 1.88
C ASP A 156 13.22 16.65 1.97
N GLY A 157 13.19 17.18 3.18
CA GLY A 157 12.44 18.42 3.40
C GLY A 157 10.93 18.22 3.19
N ASN A 158 10.15 19.27 3.42
CA ASN A 158 8.65 19.37 3.42
C ASN A 158 8.05 19.91 4.73
N ARG A 159 8.82 20.72 5.49
CA ARG A 159 8.35 21.30 6.76
C ARG A 159 6.98 21.98 6.59
N GLU A 160 6.80 22.76 5.53
CA GLU A 160 5.55 23.51 5.29
C GLU A 160 4.36 22.57 5.07
N GLU A 161 4.51 21.54 4.22
CA GLU A 161 3.47 20.56 3.96
C GLU A 161 3.12 19.73 5.20
N LEU A 162 4.13 19.29 5.96
CA LEU A 162 3.94 18.58 7.22
C LEU A 162 3.23 19.47 8.25
N THR A 163 3.65 20.72 8.40
CA THR A 163 3.03 21.69 9.33
C THR A 163 1.57 21.89 8.98
N LYS A 164 1.27 22.20 7.71
CA LYS A 164 -0.10 22.42 7.22
C LYS A 164 -0.99 21.18 7.38
N PHE A 165 -0.42 19.99 7.20
CA PHE A 165 -1.14 18.74 7.42
C PHE A 165 -1.51 18.55 8.89
N LEU A 166 -0.60 18.87 9.81
CA LEU A 166 -0.79 18.72 11.26
C LEU A 166 -1.64 19.84 11.88
N GLU A 167 -1.82 20.99 11.22
CA GLU A 167 -2.78 22.02 11.64
C GLU A 167 -4.23 21.48 11.71
N GLN A 168 -4.57 20.52 10.85
CA GLN A 168 -5.91 19.93 10.79
C GLN A 168 -6.00 18.52 11.37
N ARG A 169 -4.86 17.89 11.67
CA ARG A 169 -4.81 16.46 12.04
C ARG A 169 -3.84 16.23 13.20
N PRO A 170 -4.23 15.41 14.19
CA PRO A 170 -3.36 15.09 15.32
C PRO A 170 -2.26 14.07 14.98
N THR A 171 -2.29 13.48 13.78
CA THR A 171 -1.37 12.41 13.36
C THR A 171 -1.22 12.39 11.84
N THR A 172 -0.09 11.90 11.35
CA THR A 172 0.19 11.67 9.92
C THR A 172 -0.39 10.36 9.39
N THR A 173 -0.97 9.52 10.25
CA THR A 173 -1.45 8.19 9.85
C THR A 173 -2.66 8.27 8.93
N LEU A 174 -2.64 7.50 7.85
CA LEU A 174 -3.75 7.30 6.93
C LEU A 174 -3.81 5.80 6.59
N TRP A 175 -4.72 5.09 7.25
CA TRP A 175 -4.87 3.65 7.07
C TRP A 175 -5.59 3.32 5.76
N HIS A 176 -4.89 2.60 4.88
CA HIS A 176 -5.40 2.30 3.54
C HIS A 176 -4.97 0.95 2.97
N GLN A 177 -5.76 0.49 2.01
CA GLN A 177 -5.34 -0.48 1.00
C GLN A 177 -4.98 0.28 -0.27
N ASP A 178 -3.93 -0.17 -0.90
CA ASP A 178 -3.45 0.40 -2.15
C ASP A 178 -4.49 0.23 -3.24
N VAL A 179 -4.82 1.34 -3.90
CA VAL A 179 -5.55 1.36 -5.17
C VAL A 179 -6.87 0.57 -5.12
N SER A 180 -7.56 0.62 -3.98
CA SER A 180 -8.81 -0.12 -3.77
C SER A 180 -9.98 0.31 -4.66
N TYR A 181 -9.84 1.43 -5.38
CA TYR A 181 -10.81 1.95 -6.34
C TYR A 181 -10.74 1.30 -7.74
N GLU A 182 -9.75 0.46 -8.03
CA GLU A 182 -9.72 -0.27 -9.31
C GLU A 182 -10.72 -1.44 -9.29
N ILE A 183 -11.18 -1.89 -10.46
CA ILE A 183 -12.10 -3.04 -10.56
C ILE A 183 -11.45 -4.32 -10.01
N GLN A 184 -10.14 -4.45 -10.25
CA GLN A 184 -9.28 -5.53 -9.77
C GLN A 184 -8.09 -4.92 -9.03
N PRO A 185 -8.22 -4.60 -7.72
CA PRO A 185 -7.16 -3.98 -6.95
C PRO A 185 -5.88 -4.85 -6.88
N PRO A 186 -4.73 -4.27 -6.50
CA PRO A 186 -3.52 -5.02 -6.23
C PRO A 186 -3.72 -6.12 -5.18
N GLY A 187 -3.15 -7.29 -5.44
CA GLY A 187 -3.08 -8.39 -4.48
C GLY A 187 -1.75 -8.41 -3.75
N TYR A 188 -0.65 -8.30 -4.50
CA TYR A 188 0.71 -8.28 -3.98
C TYR A 188 1.33 -6.91 -4.19
N VAL A 189 1.88 -6.32 -3.12
CA VAL A 189 2.56 -5.04 -3.18
C VAL A 189 3.96 -5.21 -2.63
N MET A 190 4.95 -4.70 -3.36
CA MET A 190 6.35 -4.67 -2.97
C MET A 190 6.77 -3.23 -2.71
N LEU A 191 7.41 -3.00 -1.57
CA LEU A 191 8.09 -1.78 -1.20
C LEU A 191 9.59 -2.06 -1.12
N GLY A 192 10.40 -1.29 -1.86
CA GLY A 192 11.86 -1.37 -1.78
C GLY A 192 12.44 -0.15 -1.10
N TYR A 193 13.29 -0.35 -0.09
CA TYR A 193 13.94 0.71 0.68
C TYR A 193 15.31 1.03 0.11
N LEU A 194 15.41 2.20 -0.51
CA LEU A 194 16.63 2.66 -1.18
C LEU A 194 17.54 3.38 -0.18
N GLN A 195 16.99 4.40 0.49
CA GLN A 195 17.74 5.25 1.40
C GLN A 195 16.79 5.87 2.42
N GLY A 196 17.26 6.09 3.65
CA GLY A 196 16.52 6.94 4.56
C GLY A 196 17.16 7.06 5.94
N PRO A 197 16.40 7.48 6.97
CA PRO A 197 16.94 7.69 8.30
C PRO A 197 17.35 6.38 8.97
N GLU A 198 18.25 6.46 9.96
CA GLU A 198 18.64 5.30 10.79
C GLU A 198 17.49 4.81 11.69
N VAL A 199 16.64 5.74 12.14
CA VAL A 199 15.48 5.49 13.00
C VAL A 199 14.30 6.33 12.52
N GLY A 200 13.10 5.75 12.59
CA GLY A 200 11.85 6.36 12.16
C GLY A 200 11.52 6.03 10.69
N GLY A 201 10.30 6.36 10.28
CA GLY A 201 9.81 6.13 8.92
C GLY A 201 9.23 4.74 8.71
N ASP A 202 8.90 4.05 9.79
CA ASP A 202 8.34 2.71 9.79
C ASP A 202 6.99 2.65 9.06
N THR A 203 6.60 1.44 8.69
CA THR A 203 5.27 1.17 8.14
C THR A 203 4.51 0.25 9.08
N VAL A 204 3.31 0.66 9.47
CA VAL A 204 2.43 -0.14 10.33
C VAL A 204 1.38 -0.80 9.47
N PHE A 205 1.12 -2.08 9.75
CA PHE A 205 0.14 -2.92 9.07
C PHE A 205 -0.89 -3.42 10.07
N ALA A 206 -2.12 -3.66 9.60
CA ALA A 206 -3.20 -4.27 10.37
C ALA A 206 -3.82 -5.42 9.57
N ALA A 207 -4.02 -6.56 10.23
CA ALA A 207 -4.63 -7.75 9.65
C ALA A 207 -6.17 -7.60 9.63
N THR A 208 -6.76 -7.44 8.44
CA THR A 208 -8.19 -7.13 8.31
C THR A 208 -9.10 -8.34 8.46
N ASP A 209 -8.57 -9.56 8.34
CA ASP A 209 -9.21 -10.82 8.73
C ASP A 209 -9.39 -10.91 10.25
N GLN A 210 -8.35 -10.62 11.01
CA GLN A 210 -8.42 -10.63 12.46
C GLN A 210 -9.28 -9.50 12.98
N ALA A 211 -9.19 -8.31 12.38
CA ALA A 211 -10.10 -7.21 12.71
C ALA A 211 -11.57 -7.64 12.53
N TYR A 212 -11.91 -8.31 11.42
CA TYR A 212 -13.24 -8.87 11.19
C TYR A 212 -13.63 -9.92 12.25
N GLN A 213 -12.75 -10.90 12.54
CA GLN A 213 -13.01 -11.98 13.49
C GLN A 213 -13.32 -11.48 14.92
N ARG A 214 -12.86 -10.27 15.29
CA ARG A 214 -13.11 -9.66 16.61
C ARG A 214 -14.40 -8.86 16.70
N LEU A 215 -15.08 -8.60 15.59
CA LEU A 215 -16.41 -8.01 15.60
C LEU A 215 -17.42 -8.98 16.23
N SER A 216 -18.46 -8.47 16.87
CA SER A 216 -19.53 -9.33 17.37
C SER A 216 -20.24 -10.03 16.20
N PRO A 217 -20.82 -11.23 16.39
CA PRO A 217 -21.55 -11.93 15.34
C PRO A 217 -22.65 -11.06 14.69
N VAL A 218 -23.32 -10.21 15.47
CA VAL A 218 -24.34 -9.27 14.97
C VAL A 218 -23.74 -8.25 14.01
N VAL A 219 -22.58 -7.68 14.35
CA VAL A 219 -21.90 -6.71 13.48
C VAL A 219 -21.35 -7.41 12.24
N GLN A 220 -20.75 -8.59 12.39
CA GLN A 220 -20.28 -9.41 11.27
C GLN A 220 -21.40 -9.67 10.25
N GLU A 221 -22.55 -10.16 10.71
CA GLU A 221 -23.68 -10.48 9.84
C GLU A 221 -24.28 -9.23 9.17
N PHE A 222 -24.18 -8.07 9.84
CA PHE A 222 -24.55 -6.79 9.26
C PHE A 222 -23.57 -6.36 8.16
N VAL A 223 -22.25 -6.32 8.43
CA VAL A 223 -21.25 -5.84 7.47
C VAL A 223 -21.03 -6.79 6.29
N ASP A 224 -21.29 -8.09 6.46
CA ASP A 224 -21.24 -9.10 5.39
C ASP A 224 -22.18 -8.77 4.22
N LYS A 225 -23.24 -8.00 4.47
CA LYS A 225 -24.29 -7.64 3.51
C LYS A 225 -24.01 -6.31 2.81
N LEU A 226 -23.02 -5.54 3.27
CA LEU A 226 -22.79 -4.17 2.81
C LEU A 226 -21.81 -4.10 1.63
N GLN A 227 -22.00 -3.08 0.80
CA GLN A 227 -21.09 -2.71 -0.28
C GLN A 227 -20.69 -1.24 -0.15
N ALA A 228 -19.44 -0.92 -0.46
CA ALA A 228 -18.87 0.41 -0.37
C ALA A 228 -18.41 0.92 -1.74
N VAL A 229 -18.49 2.24 -1.92
CA VAL A 229 -17.96 2.94 -3.09
C VAL A 229 -16.52 3.34 -2.81
N HIS A 230 -15.60 2.88 -3.66
CA HIS A 230 -14.19 3.25 -3.63
C HIS A 230 -13.88 4.13 -4.84
N THR A 231 -13.22 5.28 -4.64
CA THR A 231 -12.96 6.23 -5.73
C THR A 231 -11.62 6.94 -5.61
N SER A 232 -10.98 7.20 -6.77
CA SER A 232 -9.78 8.03 -6.89
C SER A 232 -10.10 9.51 -7.18
N ALA A 233 -11.38 9.90 -7.22
CA ALA A 233 -11.79 11.25 -7.62
C ALA A 233 -11.17 12.36 -6.76
N LYS A 234 -11.09 12.17 -5.43
CA LYS A 234 -10.47 13.15 -4.51
C LYS A 234 -8.99 13.38 -4.86
N MET A 235 -8.25 12.30 -5.09
CA MET A 235 -6.85 12.32 -5.49
C MET A 235 -6.63 13.07 -6.81
N ILE A 236 -7.35 12.66 -7.85
CA ILE A 236 -7.16 13.19 -9.20
C ILE A 236 -7.65 14.63 -9.30
N ASN A 237 -8.77 14.98 -8.65
CA ASN A 237 -9.24 16.37 -8.62
C ASN A 237 -8.29 17.28 -7.86
N HIS A 238 -7.68 16.81 -6.77
CA HIS A 238 -6.65 17.59 -6.08
C HIS A 238 -5.45 17.86 -6.99
N ALA A 239 -4.93 16.85 -7.68
CA ALA A 239 -3.84 17.02 -8.64
C ALA A 239 -4.19 17.99 -9.79
N ARG A 240 -5.43 17.93 -10.31
CA ARG A 240 -5.92 18.87 -11.33
C ARG A 240 -5.94 20.31 -10.82
N ILE A 241 -6.45 20.54 -9.61
CA ILE A 241 -6.58 21.88 -9.01
C ILE A 241 -5.20 22.44 -8.64
N SER A 242 -4.28 21.62 -8.14
CA SER A 242 -2.93 22.03 -7.76
C SER A 242 -1.96 22.14 -8.95
N GLY A 243 -2.40 21.84 -10.18
CA GLY A 243 -1.55 21.83 -11.36
C GLY A 243 -0.52 20.69 -11.38
N GLY A 244 -0.69 19.68 -10.52
CA GLY A 244 0.17 18.51 -10.44
C GLY A 244 -0.04 17.49 -11.57
N LEU A 245 0.81 16.47 -11.60
CA LEU A 245 0.69 15.37 -12.55
C LEU A 245 -0.60 14.58 -12.32
N TYR A 246 -1.34 14.30 -13.40
CA TYR A 246 -2.38 13.30 -13.43
C TYR A 246 -2.35 12.58 -14.78
N ARG A 247 -2.51 11.26 -14.76
CA ARG A 247 -2.28 10.36 -15.91
C ARG A 247 -3.43 9.39 -16.17
N LYS A 248 -4.52 9.52 -15.43
CA LYS A 248 -5.74 8.71 -15.54
C LYS A 248 -6.95 9.59 -15.24
N ASP A 249 -8.11 9.15 -15.69
CA ASP A 249 -9.38 9.66 -15.19
C ASP A 249 -9.75 9.05 -13.82
N PRO A 250 -10.59 9.75 -13.03
CA PRO A 250 -11.22 9.18 -11.84
C PRO A 250 -11.89 7.84 -12.12
N VAL A 251 -11.59 6.87 -11.26
CA VAL A 251 -12.21 5.55 -11.27
C VAL A 251 -13.06 5.44 -10.01
N GLU A 252 -14.26 4.92 -10.16
CA GLU A 252 -15.18 4.61 -9.07
C GLU A 252 -15.70 3.19 -9.22
N THR A 253 -15.63 2.41 -8.14
CA THR A 253 -16.05 1.01 -8.13
C THR A 253 -16.80 0.66 -6.86
N ILE A 254 -17.75 -0.26 -6.96
CA ILE A 254 -18.48 -0.81 -5.82
C ILE A 254 -17.87 -2.15 -5.44
N HIS A 255 -17.39 -2.25 -4.20
CA HIS A 255 -16.79 -3.44 -3.62
C HIS A 255 -17.54 -3.86 -2.35
N PRO A 256 -17.47 -5.13 -1.93
CA PRO A 256 -18.06 -5.53 -0.66
C PRO A 256 -17.28 -4.94 0.52
N VAL A 257 -17.98 -4.58 1.61
CA VAL A 257 -17.35 -4.14 2.86
C VAL A 257 -16.55 -5.27 3.51
N VAL A 258 -16.98 -6.52 3.29
CA VAL A 258 -16.27 -7.73 3.68
C VAL A 258 -16.02 -8.58 2.45
N ARG A 259 -14.75 -8.80 2.12
CA ARG A 259 -14.33 -9.69 1.04
C ARG A 259 -13.88 -11.05 1.57
N VAL A 260 -13.94 -12.08 0.73
CA VAL A 260 -13.31 -13.39 0.99
C VAL A 260 -11.95 -13.41 0.29
N HIS A 261 -10.91 -13.81 1.01
CA HIS A 261 -9.57 -13.97 0.44
C HIS A 261 -9.48 -15.25 -0.40
N PRO A 262 -9.04 -15.20 -1.67
CA PRO A 262 -9.11 -16.35 -2.57
C PRO A 262 -8.21 -17.52 -2.14
N VAL A 263 -7.05 -17.22 -1.53
CA VAL A 263 -6.08 -18.22 -1.06
C VAL A 263 -6.45 -18.79 0.31
N THR A 264 -6.64 -17.92 1.32
CA THR A 264 -6.84 -18.35 2.71
C THR A 264 -8.30 -18.69 3.03
N GLY A 265 -9.26 -18.22 2.24
CA GLY A 265 -10.69 -18.34 2.54
C GLY A 265 -11.20 -17.42 3.66
N GLU A 266 -10.31 -16.61 4.26
CA GLU A 266 -10.66 -15.73 5.37
C GLU A 266 -11.53 -14.54 4.93
N LYS A 267 -12.46 -14.15 5.80
CA LYS A 267 -13.26 -12.92 5.64
C LYS A 267 -12.44 -11.73 6.10
N CYS A 268 -12.21 -10.76 5.23
CA CYS A 268 -11.36 -9.59 5.46
C CYS A 268 -12.18 -8.31 5.32
N LEU A 269 -12.04 -7.37 6.27
CA LEU A 269 -12.57 -6.02 6.08
C LEU A 269 -11.90 -5.36 4.87
N PHE A 270 -12.70 -4.81 3.96
CA PHE A 270 -12.25 -4.07 2.78
C PHE A 270 -12.72 -2.62 2.84
N MET A 271 -12.35 -1.95 3.93
CA MET A 271 -12.63 -0.55 4.21
C MET A 271 -11.33 0.18 4.48
N ASN A 272 -11.23 1.44 4.07
CA ASN A 272 -10.08 2.29 4.35
C ASN A 272 -10.49 3.76 4.49
N ALA A 273 -9.58 4.58 5.01
CA ALA A 273 -9.80 6.01 5.23
C ALA A 273 -9.51 6.90 4.00
N GLU A 274 -9.01 6.32 2.91
CA GLU A 274 -8.53 7.11 1.76
C GLU A 274 -9.52 7.13 0.59
N PHE A 275 -9.97 5.96 0.16
CA PHE A 275 -10.71 5.80 -1.09
C PHE A 275 -12.20 5.51 -0.88
N VAL A 276 -12.61 5.07 0.30
CA VAL A 276 -14.04 4.78 0.58
C VAL A 276 -14.79 6.07 0.86
N THR A 277 -15.86 6.31 0.10
CA THR A 277 -16.65 7.55 0.22
C THR A 277 -18.10 7.32 0.65
N LYS A 278 -18.66 6.12 0.41
CA LYS A 278 -20.06 5.79 0.71
C LYS A 278 -20.23 4.31 0.97
N ILE A 279 -21.29 3.94 1.69
CA ILE A 279 -21.85 2.58 1.72
C ILE A 279 -23.18 2.62 0.97
N VAL A 280 -23.34 1.71 0.01
CA VAL A 280 -24.53 1.63 -0.86
C VAL A 280 -25.78 1.43 -0.01
N GLY A 281 -26.77 2.29 -0.22
CA GLY A 281 -28.06 2.23 0.48
C GLY A 281 -28.11 2.94 1.84
N LEU A 282 -26.97 3.44 2.35
CA LEU A 282 -26.93 4.19 3.60
C LEU A 282 -26.89 5.71 3.36
N LYS A 283 -27.45 6.46 4.30
CA LYS A 283 -27.34 7.93 4.34
C LYS A 283 -25.96 8.35 4.87
N GLU A 284 -25.54 9.58 4.56
CA GLU A 284 -24.23 10.10 4.96
C GLU A 284 -23.93 9.97 6.48
N PRO A 285 -24.85 10.30 7.42
CA PRO A 285 -24.58 10.10 8.85
C PRO A 285 -24.40 8.62 9.26
N GLU A 286 -25.14 7.71 8.61
CA GLU A 286 -25.07 6.27 8.85
C GLU A 286 -23.75 5.70 8.32
N PHE A 287 -23.36 6.09 7.10
CA PHE A 287 -22.05 5.78 6.52
C PHE A 287 -20.93 6.25 7.45
N LYS A 288 -20.96 7.52 7.87
CA LYS A 288 -19.94 8.08 8.75
C LYS A 288 -19.82 7.30 10.06
N LEU A 289 -20.94 6.94 10.68
CA LEU A 289 -20.94 6.15 11.90
C LEU A 289 -20.25 4.79 11.71
N ILE A 290 -20.56 4.08 10.63
CA ILE A 290 -19.97 2.75 10.34
C ILE A 290 -18.50 2.87 9.96
N GLN A 291 -18.16 3.82 9.09
CA GLN A 291 -16.78 4.10 8.69
C GLN A 291 -15.91 4.43 9.90
N ASP A 292 -16.35 5.37 10.74
CA ASP A 292 -15.60 5.79 11.93
C ASP A 292 -15.44 4.63 12.92
N PHE A 293 -16.50 3.83 13.13
CA PHE A 293 -16.42 2.63 13.99
C PHE A 293 -15.41 1.60 13.48
N LEU A 294 -15.49 1.21 12.20
CA LEU A 294 -14.60 0.19 11.61
C LEU A 294 -13.15 0.68 11.55
N MET A 295 -12.91 1.94 11.21
CA MET A 295 -11.56 2.50 11.20
C MET A 295 -11.00 2.65 12.61
N GLN A 296 -11.80 3.08 13.58
CA GLN A 296 -11.37 3.16 14.98
C GLN A 296 -10.99 1.78 15.52
N HIS A 297 -11.78 0.75 15.22
CA HIS A 297 -11.48 -0.64 15.57
C HIS A 297 -10.12 -1.06 15.03
N VAL A 298 -9.82 -0.76 13.76
CA VAL A 298 -8.50 -1.01 13.17
C VAL A 298 -7.40 -0.23 13.90
N ILE A 299 -7.59 1.07 14.14
CA ILE A 299 -6.59 1.95 14.74
C ILE A 299 -6.20 1.50 16.16
N THR A 300 -7.19 1.13 16.99
CA THR A 300 -6.96 0.71 18.39
C THR A 300 -6.59 -0.77 18.54
N GLY A 301 -6.70 -1.55 17.46
CA GLY A 301 -6.49 -3.00 17.43
C GLY A 301 -5.03 -3.43 17.43
N HIS A 302 -4.24 -2.98 18.40
CA HIS A 302 -2.79 -3.25 18.45
C HIS A 302 -2.45 -4.75 18.50
N ASP A 303 -3.37 -5.60 18.95
CA ASP A 303 -3.20 -7.05 19.01
C ASP A 303 -3.36 -7.77 17.65
N PHE A 304 -3.75 -7.04 16.61
CA PHE A 304 -3.72 -7.51 15.21
C PHE A 304 -2.97 -6.54 14.27
N GLN A 305 -2.08 -5.72 14.83
CA GLN A 305 -1.17 -4.85 14.09
C GLN A 305 0.27 -5.34 14.17
N ALA A 306 1.07 -4.97 13.18
CA ALA A 306 2.52 -5.17 13.16
C ALA A 306 3.20 -3.90 12.64
N ARG A 307 4.34 -3.53 13.23
CA ARG A 307 5.17 -2.41 12.79
C ARG A 307 6.45 -2.95 12.17
N VAL A 308 6.70 -2.61 10.91
CA VAL A 308 7.91 -2.99 10.18
C VAL A 308 8.86 -1.81 10.18
N ARG A 309 10.04 -2.02 10.77
CA ARG A 309 11.16 -1.09 10.70
C ARG A 309 11.92 -1.29 9.39
N TRP A 310 12.35 -0.18 8.79
CA TRP A 310 13.17 -0.21 7.59
C TRP A 310 14.65 -0.31 7.92
N SER A 311 15.36 -1.12 7.13
CA SER A 311 16.82 -1.19 7.08
C SER A 311 17.28 -0.93 5.63
N PRO A 312 18.50 -0.43 5.40
CA PRO A 312 19.05 -0.32 4.06
C PRO A 312 18.91 -1.63 3.27
N ARG A 313 18.53 -1.53 2.00
CA ARG A 313 18.28 -2.68 1.11
C ARG A 313 17.15 -3.61 1.59
N SER A 314 16.26 -3.15 2.47
CA SER A 314 15.06 -3.90 2.82
C SER A 314 14.06 -3.94 1.67
N VAL A 315 13.41 -5.08 1.51
CA VAL A 315 12.21 -5.23 0.68
C VAL A 315 11.07 -5.68 1.58
N VAL A 316 9.88 -5.12 1.42
CA VAL A 316 8.67 -5.61 2.09
C VAL A 316 7.67 -6.01 1.03
N ILE A 317 7.18 -7.25 1.09
CA ILE A 317 6.09 -7.72 0.25
C ILE A 317 4.88 -8.00 1.14
N PHE A 318 3.73 -7.45 0.78
CA PHE A 318 2.51 -7.65 1.55
C PHE A 318 1.29 -7.96 0.69
N ASP A 319 0.33 -8.64 1.31
CA ASP A 319 -0.96 -9.00 0.75
C ASP A 319 -1.97 -7.87 0.99
N ASN A 320 -2.17 -7.06 -0.04
CA ASN A 320 -3.06 -5.89 0.00
C ASN A 320 -4.56 -6.30 0.10
N ARG A 321 -4.89 -7.60 -0.03
CA ARG A 321 -6.26 -8.11 0.09
C ARG A 321 -6.66 -8.36 1.54
N SER A 322 -5.69 -8.51 2.45
CA SER A 322 -5.91 -8.83 3.87
C SER A 322 -5.20 -7.88 4.84
N CYS A 323 -4.56 -6.83 4.33
CA CYS A 323 -3.91 -5.81 5.16
C CYS A 323 -4.36 -4.39 4.81
N LEU A 324 -4.52 -3.58 5.88
CA LEU A 324 -4.38 -2.14 5.80
C LEU A 324 -2.97 -1.76 6.22
N HIS A 325 -2.47 -0.63 5.73
CA HIS A 325 -1.20 -0.08 6.18
C HIS A 325 -1.22 1.44 6.27
N THR A 326 -0.26 1.98 7.00
CA THR A 326 0.00 3.42 7.10
C THR A 326 1.50 3.68 7.20
N ALA A 327 1.95 4.75 6.55
CA ALA A 327 3.27 5.31 6.79
C ALA A 327 3.28 6.06 8.14
N VAL A 328 4.41 6.03 8.83
CA VAL A 328 4.66 6.83 10.04
C VAL A 328 5.68 7.92 9.69
N VAL A 329 5.37 9.18 10.00
CA VAL A 329 6.29 10.30 9.78
C VAL A 329 6.83 10.76 11.13
N ASP A 330 7.79 10.01 11.67
CA ASP A 330 8.45 10.22 12.97
C ASP A 330 9.97 10.44 12.84
N TYR A 331 10.44 10.88 11.67
CA TYR A 331 11.85 11.08 11.31
C TYR A 331 12.13 12.54 10.97
N ILE A 332 12.04 13.40 11.99
CA ILE A 332 12.13 14.86 11.85
C ILE A 332 13.55 15.35 12.21
N ASN A 333 14.02 16.38 11.51
CA ASN A 333 15.25 17.13 11.78
C ASN A 333 15.02 18.15 12.91
N GLU A 334 16.09 18.78 13.40
CA GLU A 334 15.98 19.81 14.46
C GLU A 334 15.21 21.07 14.00
N ASP A 335 15.13 21.31 12.69
CA ASP A 335 14.43 22.43 12.09
C ASP A 335 12.97 22.10 11.70
N ASP A 336 12.43 20.99 12.21
CA ASP A 336 11.11 20.43 11.92
C ASP A 336 10.90 19.92 10.46
N SER A 337 11.95 19.86 9.64
CA SER A 337 11.88 19.22 8.31
C SER A 337 11.97 17.70 8.40
N VAL A 338 11.38 16.94 7.47
CA VAL A 338 11.59 15.47 7.46
C VAL A 338 12.97 15.12 6.91
N LYS A 339 13.59 14.09 7.49
CA LYS A 339 14.81 13.48 6.93
C LYS A 339 14.52 12.82 5.59
N LEU A 340 15.55 12.74 4.73
CA LEU A 340 15.50 11.95 3.51
C LEU A 340 14.95 10.54 3.81
N ARG A 341 13.90 10.14 3.09
CA ARG A 341 13.34 8.78 3.05
C ARG A 341 12.90 8.51 1.62
N HIS A 342 13.53 7.54 0.98
CA HIS A 342 13.38 7.22 -0.43
C HIS A 342 13.13 5.72 -0.61
N LEU A 343 11.92 5.42 -1.08
CA LEU A 343 11.44 4.09 -1.38
C LEU A 343 10.80 4.09 -2.76
N PHE A 344 10.59 2.89 -3.28
CA PHE A 344 9.65 2.70 -4.38
C PHE A 344 8.60 1.67 -3.99
N ARG A 345 7.46 1.74 -4.68
CA ARG A 345 6.42 0.72 -4.65
C ARG A 345 6.17 0.16 -6.05
N LEU A 346 6.03 -1.15 -6.14
CA LEU A 346 5.45 -1.88 -7.26
C LEU A 346 4.23 -2.66 -6.77
N ALA A 347 3.15 -2.63 -7.54
CA ALA A 347 1.90 -3.27 -7.17
C ALA A 347 1.41 -4.17 -8.31
N ALA A 348 1.14 -5.43 -8.00
CA ALA A 348 0.60 -6.42 -8.93
C ALA A 348 -0.92 -6.54 -8.77
N MET A 349 -1.64 -6.16 -9.82
CA MET A 349 -3.09 -6.24 -9.93
C MET A 349 -3.56 -7.71 -9.85
N ALA A 350 -4.61 -7.98 -9.09
CA ALA A 350 -5.06 -9.33 -8.77
C ALA A 350 -6.54 -9.57 -9.15
N GLU A 351 -7.26 -10.37 -8.37
CA GLU A 351 -8.66 -10.70 -8.62
C GLU A 351 -9.64 -9.58 -8.24
N LYS A 352 -10.86 -9.67 -8.78
CA LYS A 352 -11.97 -8.83 -8.30
C LYS A 352 -12.37 -9.27 -6.88
N PRO A 353 -12.54 -8.36 -5.92
CA PRO A 353 -12.97 -8.72 -4.57
C PRO A 353 -14.28 -9.52 -4.58
N THR A 354 -14.28 -10.68 -3.94
CA THR A 354 -15.43 -11.58 -3.86
C THR A 354 -16.20 -11.32 -2.56
N PRO A 355 -17.51 -11.05 -2.59
CA PRO A 355 -18.31 -10.84 -1.38
C PRO A 355 -18.48 -12.13 -0.58
N VAL A 356 -18.88 -11.99 0.68
CA VAL A 356 -19.37 -13.12 1.49
C VAL A 356 -20.62 -13.72 0.85
N LYS A 357 -20.69 -15.06 0.78
CA LYS A 357 -21.93 -15.74 0.37
C LYS A 357 -22.95 -15.66 1.51
N LEU A 358 -24.07 -15.02 1.26
CA LEU A 358 -25.19 -14.94 2.20
C LEU A 358 -25.97 -16.28 2.13
N THR A 359 -26.15 -16.91 3.29
CA THR A 359 -26.92 -18.16 3.45
C THR A 359 -28.38 -17.92 3.74
#